data_AF-A0A411ZPC1-F1
#
_entry.id   AF-A0A411ZPC1-F1
#
_cell.length_a   1.000
_cell.length_b   1.000
_cell.length_c   1.000
_cell.angle_alpha   90.00
_cell.angle_beta   90.00
_cell.angle_gamma   90.00
#
_symmetry.space_group_name_H-M   'P 1'
#
loop_
_entity.id
_entity.type
_entity.pdbx_description
1 polymer ?
#
loop_
_entity_poly.entity_id
_entity_poly.type
_entity_poly.pdbx_seq_one_letter_code
_entity_poly.pdbx_strand_id
1 'polypeptide(L)'
;MNKFFIKMQNIYGGCKMKFLLITHGNLAEGLLHSAKMLIGELKEVDFISFKETMGNEDLELLITNYINDNQSKELLIFTDILGGTPFNLSTLAAFEKNNIAILYGINLPTFIECYMNKDILTLDKMKKHILENASQTIGISDL
;
A
#
# COMPACT_ATOMS: atom_id res chain seq x y z
N MET A 1 -8.68 16.62 28.07
CA MET A 1 -8.16 15.95 26.85
C MET A 1 -9.00 14.70 26.58
N ASN A 2 -9.81 14.55 25.53
CA ASN A 2 -10.48 15.52 24.67
C ASN A 2 -11.71 14.80 24.06
N LYS A 3 -12.93 15.24 24.36
CA LYS A 3 -14.18 14.73 23.72
C LYS A 3 -14.16 14.88 22.18
N PHE A 4 -13.27 15.73 21.66
CA PHE A 4 -13.03 15.94 20.24
C PHE A 4 -12.40 14.73 19.52
N PHE A 5 -11.45 14.02 20.16
CA PHE A 5 -10.80 12.83 19.57
C PHE A 5 -11.77 11.64 19.45
N ILE A 6 -12.64 11.47 20.45
CA ILE A 6 -13.67 10.40 20.44
C ILE A 6 -14.73 10.69 19.36
N LYS A 7 -15.04 11.97 19.11
CA LYS A 7 -15.97 12.35 18.04
C LYS A 7 -15.40 12.10 16.64
N MET A 8 -14.09 12.29 16.41
CA MET A 8 -13.45 11.93 15.14
C MET A 8 -13.54 10.43 14.88
N GLN A 9 -13.17 9.57 15.84
CA GLN A 9 -13.26 8.11 15.66
C GLN A 9 -14.68 7.61 15.34
N ASN A 10 -15.72 8.27 15.85
CA ASN A 10 -17.12 7.93 15.56
C ASN A 10 -17.65 8.53 14.24
N ILE A 11 -16.93 9.46 13.59
CA ILE A 11 -17.27 9.98 12.26
C ILE A 11 -16.53 9.18 11.16
N TYR A 12 -15.37 8.58 11.47
CA TYR A 12 -14.57 7.73 10.56
C TYR A 12 -14.91 6.23 10.65
N GLY A 13 -16.15 5.87 10.98
CA GLY A 13 -16.60 4.48 11.07
C GLY A 13 -16.73 3.74 9.72
N GLY A 14 -15.95 4.10 8.69
CA GLY A 14 -16.10 3.56 7.34
C GLY A 14 -14.75 3.20 6.71
N CYS A 15 -14.53 1.90 6.52
CA CYS A 15 -13.43 1.25 5.81
C CYS A 15 -12.01 1.48 6.35
N LYS A 16 -11.51 0.48 7.08
CA LYS A 16 -10.09 0.38 7.43
C LYS A 16 -9.32 -0.07 6.19
N MET A 17 -8.71 0.87 5.47
CA MET A 17 -7.90 0.58 4.30
C MET A 17 -6.78 -0.39 4.68
N LYS A 18 -6.60 -1.43 3.86
CA LYS A 18 -5.53 -2.43 4.02
C LYS A 18 -4.46 -2.19 2.96
N PHE A 19 -3.22 -2.42 3.34
CA PHE A 19 -2.05 -2.27 2.48
C PHE A 19 -1.44 -3.62 2.16
N LEU A 20 -0.99 -3.78 0.92
CA LEU A 20 -0.20 -4.95 0.49
C LEU A 20 1.00 -4.45 -0.31
N LEU A 21 2.21 -4.86 0.06
CA LEU A 21 3.41 -4.57 -0.74
C LEU A 21 3.79 -5.81 -1.55
N ILE A 22 4.05 -5.64 -2.85
CA ILE A 22 4.49 -6.72 -3.73
C ILE A 22 5.66 -6.23 -4.56
N THR A 23 6.85 -6.77 -4.30
CA THR A 23 8.09 -6.33 -4.96
C THR A 23 8.96 -7.51 -5.31
N HIS A 24 9.93 -7.32 -6.21
CA HIS A 24 11.01 -8.27 -6.41
C HIS A 24 11.89 -8.38 -5.15
N GLY A 25 12.35 -9.60 -4.86
CA GLY A 25 13.26 -9.87 -3.75
C GLY A 25 12.73 -9.38 -2.40
N ASN A 26 13.63 -8.87 -1.55
CA ASN A 26 13.30 -8.48 -0.18
C ASN A 26 13.00 -6.97 -0.02
N LEU A 27 12.71 -6.26 -1.12
CA LEU A 27 12.48 -4.81 -1.08
C LEU A 27 11.28 -4.45 -0.18
N ALA A 28 10.14 -5.12 -0.33
CA ALA A 28 8.96 -4.92 0.51
C ALA A 28 9.26 -5.16 2.00
N GLU A 29 9.93 -6.26 2.33
CA GLU A 29 10.30 -6.60 3.71
C GLU A 29 11.21 -5.52 4.33
N GLY A 30 12.26 -5.11 3.60
CA GLY A 30 13.19 -4.08 4.06
C GLY A 30 12.54 -2.70 4.20
N LEU A 31 11.62 -2.36 3.29
CA LEU A 31 10.86 -1.11 3.35
C LEU A 31 9.94 -1.10 4.59
N LEU A 32 9.19 -2.18 4.84
CA LEU A 32 8.33 -2.29 6.02
C LEU A 32 9.13 -2.31 7.31
N HIS A 33 10.30 -2.96 7.33
CA HIS A 33 11.21 -2.91 8.47
C HIS A 33 11.65 -1.47 8.77
N SER A 34 12.08 -0.74 7.75
CA SER A 34 12.49 0.66 7.87
C SER A 34 11.34 1.57 8.32
N ALA A 35 10.14 1.38 7.77
CA ALA A 35 8.96 2.10 8.20
C ALA A 35 8.62 1.80 9.67
N LYS A 36 8.68 0.55 10.10
CA LYS A 36 8.46 0.16 11.50
C LYS A 36 9.45 0.83 12.45
N MET A 37 10.72 0.99 12.05
CA MET A 37 11.70 1.72 12.86
C MET A 37 11.34 3.21 13.03
N LEU A 38 10.71 3.82 12.03
CA LEU A 38 10.38 5.25 12.02
C LEU A 38 9.05 5.57 12.71
N ILE A 39 8.03 4.75 12.49
CA ILE A 39 6.65 5.04 12.92
C ILE A 39 6.02 3.96 13.81
N GLY A 40 6.79 2.94 14.20
CA GLY A 40 6.35 1.88 15.11
C GLY A 40 5.56 0.77 14.41
N GLU A 41 4.77 0.03 15.20
CA GLU A 41 4.05 -1.15 14.70
C GLU A 41 3.08 -0.83 13.56
N LEU A 42 3.17 -1.62 12.49
CA LEU A 42 2.35 -1.49 11.29
C LEU A 42 1.18 -2.49 11.36
N LYS A 43 -0.07 -1.99 11.32
CA LYS A 43 -1.30 -2.81 11.34
C LYS A 43 -2.01 -2.73 9.99
N GLU A 44 -2.62 -3.84 9.57
CA GLU A 44 -3.28 -3.97 8.26
C GLU A 44 -2.31 -3.75 7.09
N VAL A 45 -1.06 -4.21 7.25
CA VAL A 45 -0.03 -4.15 6.23
C VAL A 45 0.58 -5.53 6.08
N ASP A 46 0.45 -6.11 4.89
CA ASP A 46 1.07 -7.40 4.54
C ASP A 46 2.04 -7.19 3.37
N PHE A 47 2.88 -8.19 3.08
CA PHE A 47 3.76 -8.16 1.92
C PHE A 47 3.91 -9.52 1.25
N ILE A 48 4.24 -9.51 -0.03
CA ILE A 48 4.64 -10.65 -0.83
C ILE A 48 5.99 -10.32 -1.49
N SER A 49 7.00 -11.12 -1.18
CA SER A 49 8.32 -11.04 -1.82
C SER A 49 8.34 -11.95 -3.04
N PHE A 50 8.41 -11.38 -4.25
CA PHE A 50 8.56 -12.15 -5.48
C PHE A 50 10.01 -12.60 -5.63
N LYS A 51 10.29 -13.85 -5.23
CA LYS A 51 11.63 -14.44 -5.20
C LYS A 51 11.95 -15.15 -6.51
N GLU A 52 13.24 -15.32 -6.81
CA GLU A 52 13.73 -16.04 -8.00
C GLU A 52 13.20 -17.48 -8.13
N THR A 53 12.86 -18.11 -7.01
CA THR A 53 12.29 -19.46 -6.96
C THR A 53 10.80 -19.52 -7.29
N MET A 54 10.13 -18.37 -7.45
CA MET A 54 8.69 -18.29 -7.73
C MET A 54 8.45 -18.03 -9.22
N GLY A 55 7.52 -18.76 -9.80
CA GLY A 55 7.00 -18.46 -11.13
C GLY A 55 5.94 -17.35 -11.10
N ASN A 56 5.57 -16.86 -12.28
CA ASN A 56 4.49 -15.88 -12.42
C ASN A 56 3.14 -16.46 -11.93
N GLU A 57 2.88 -17.74 -12.20
CA GLU A 57 1.66 -18.44 -11.76
C GLU A 57 1.54 -18.50 -10.24
N ASP A 58 2.65 -18.73 -9.53
CA ASP A 58 2.69 -18.72 -8.06
C ASP A 58 2.32 -17.35 -7.51
N LEU A 59 2.90 -16.30 -8.10
CA LEU A 59 2.62 -14.92 -7.69
C LEU A 59 1.17 -14.53 -8.00
N GLU A 60 0.66 -14.88 -9.17
CA GLU A 60 -0.73 -14.63 -9.55
C GLU A 60 -1.72 -15.29 -8.58
N LEU A 61 -1.45 -16.54 -8.19
CA LEU A 61 -2.26 -17.27 -7.22
C LEU A 61 -2.25 -16.57 -5.85
N LEU A 62 -1.08 -16.16 -5.36
CA LEU A 62 -0.96 -15.43 -4.09
C LEU A 62 -1.72 -14.11 -4.10
N ILE A 63 -1.58 -13.32 -5.17
CA ILE A 63 -2.29 -12.05 -5.35
C ILE A 63 -3.80 -12.27 -5.36
N THR A 64 -4.26 -13.22 -6.17
CA THR A 64 -5.68 -13.51 -6.35
C THR A 64 -6.32 -13.99 -5.06
N ASN A 65 -5.67 -14.91 -4.35
CA ASN A 65 -6.15 -15.39 -3.05
C ASN A 65 -6.22 -14.26 -2.03
N TYR A 66 -5.17 -13.44 -1.94
CA TYR A 66 -5.15 -12.30 -1.02
C TYR A 66 -6.27 -11.30 -1.32
N ILE A 67 -6.50 -10.97 -2.60
CA ILE A 67 -7.58 -10.07 -3.01
C ILE A 67 -8.94 -10.67 -2.63
N ASN A 68 -9.17 -11.95 -2.90
CA ASN A 68 -10.43 -12.63 -2.57
C ASN A 68 -10.71 -12.62 -1.06
N ASP A 69 -9.69 -12.87 -0.25
CA ASP A 69 -9.77 -12.85 1.22
C ASP A 69 -10.04 -11.45 1.79
N ASN A 70 -9.78 -10.40 1.01
CA ASN A 70 -9.92 -9.01 1.43
C ASN A 70 -10.92 -8.20 0.58
N GLN A 71 -11.82 -8.88 -0.15
CA GLN A 71 -12.77 -8.26 -1.09
C GLN A 71 -13.70 -7.20 -0.47
N SER A 72 -13.92 -7.21 0.84
CA SER A 72 -14.77 -6.26 1.58
C SER A 72 -14.02 -5.01 2.07
N LYS A 73 -12.71 -4.91 1.85
CA LYS A 73 -11.87 -3.79 2.28
C LYS A 73 -11.48 -2.90 1.11
N GLU A 74 -11.18 -1.64 1.39
CA GLU A 74 -10.37 -0.83 0.47
C GLU A 74 -8.92 -1.32 0.52
N LEU A 75 -8.35 -1.67 -0.62
CA LEU A 75 -7.00 -2.21 -0.73
C LEU A 75 -6.12 -1.27 -1.57
N LEU A 76 -4.99 -0.85 -1.00
CA LEU A 76 -3.92 -0.18 -1.73
C LEU A 76 -2.73 -1.13 -1.83
N ILE A 77 -2.44 -1.57 -3.06
CA ILE A 77 -1.31 -2.44 -3.37
C ILE A 77 -0.16 -1.56 -3.84
N PHE A 78 1.02 -1.73 -3.25
CA PHE A 78 2.23 -1.03 -3.62
C PHE A 78 3.18 -1.99 -4.34
N THR A 79 3.73 -1.55 -5.46
CA THR A 79 4.71 -2.28 -6.24
C THR A 79 5.95 -1.44 -6.49
N ASP A 80 7.03 -2.13 -6.82
CA ASP A 80 8.35 -1.53 -7.00
C ASP A 80 8.47 -0.72 -8.28
N ILE A 81 8.09 -1.28 -9.43
CA ILE A 81 8.31 -0.65 -10.73
C ILE A 81 7.13 -0.87 -11.68
N LEU A 82 6.84 0.17 -12.48
CA LEU A 82 5.86 0.09 -13.56
C LEU A 82 6.29 -0.96 -14.59
N GLY A 83 5.36 -1.82 -15.00
CA GLY A 83 5.61 -2.86 -16.00
C GLY A 83 6.33 -4.11 -15.49
N GLY A 84 6.76 -4.14 -14.22
CA GLY A 84 7.31 -5.36 -13.60
C GLY A 84 6.24 -6.42 -13.33
N THR A 85 6.65 -7.69 -13.13
CA THR A 85 5.71 -8.80 -12.85
C THR A 85 4.78 -8.51 -11.67
N PRO A 86 5.26 -8.03 -10.49
CA PRO A 86 4.39 -7.62 -9.40
C PRO A 86 3.33 -6.60 -9.80
N PHE A 87 3.70 -5.57 -10.57
CA PHE A 87 2.78 -4.57 -11.07
C PHE A 87 1.75 -5.17 -12.03
N ASN A 88 2.20 -5.86 -13.09
CA ASN A 88 1.32 -6.37 -14.13
C ASN A 88 0.28 -7.35 -13.58
N LEU A 89 0.71 -8.30 -12.75
CA LEU A 89 -0.21 -9.29 -12.16
C LEU A 89 -1.16 -8.66 -11.15
N SER A 90 -0.70 -7.68 -10.36
CA SER A 90 -1.57 -6.94 -9.45
C SER A 90 -2.64 -6.15 -10.22
N THR A 91 -2.25 -5.49 -11.32
CA THR A 91 -3.19 -4.76 -12.19
C THR A 91 -4.20 -5.70 -12.82
N LEU A 92 -3.76 -6.86 -13.32
CA LEU A 92 -4.66 -7.86 -13.90
C LEU A 92 -5.67 -8.38 -12.86
N ALA A 93 -5.20 -8.75 -11.68
CA ALA A 93 -6.06 -9.26 -10.61
C ALA A 93 -7.05 -8.21 -10.07
N ALA A 94 -6.65 -6.92 -10.10
CA ALA A 94 -7.47 -5.79 -9.69
C ALA A 94 -8.43 -5.29 -10.79
N PHE A 95 -8.41 -5.86 -12.00
CA PHE A 95 -9.28 -5.45 -13.09
C PHE A 95 -10.76 -5.47 -12.67
N GLU A 96 -11.47 -4.39 -13.02
CA GLU A 96 -12.88 -4.11 -12.66
C GLU A 96 -13.20 -4.00 -11.15
N LYS A 97 -12.20 -3.98 -10.25
CA LYS A 97 -12.40 -3.84 -8.80
C LYS A 97 -12.19 -2.40 -8.35
N ASN A 98 -13.30 -1.71 -8.05
CA ASN A 98 -13.28 -0.29 -7.67
C ASN A 98 -12.68 -0.01 -6.28
N ASN A 99 -12.61 -1.03 -5.42
CA ASN A 99 -12.06 -0.94 -4.07
C ASN A 99 -10.56 -1.28 -3.99
N ILE A 100 -9.88 -1.41 -5.13
CA ILE A 100 -8.45 -1.72 -5.19
C ILE A 100 -7.73 -0.67 -6.03
N ALA A 101 -6.59 -0.19 -5.54
CA ALA A 101 -5.70 0.67 -6.30
C ALA A 101 -4.28 0.11 -6.26
N ILE A 102 -3.53 0.33 -7.35
CA ILE A 102 -2.14 -0.08 -7.48
C ILE A 102 -1.26 1.18 -7.57
N LEU A 103 -0.29 1.30 -6.68
CA LEU A 103 0.78 2.30 -6.74
C LEU A 103 2.06 1.58 -7.15
N TYR A 104 2.73 2.05 -8.21
CA TYR A 104 4.07 1.60 -8.59
C TYR A 104 5.12 2.66 -8.22
N GLY A 105 6.39 2.27 -8.10
CA GLY A 105 7.46 3.20 -7.73
C GLY A 105 7.51 3.50 -6.24
N ILE A 106 7.10 2.55 -5.39
CA ILE A 106 7.05 2.77 -3.95
C ILE A 106 8.42 3.13 -3.37
N ASN A 107 8.43 4.12 -2.49
CA ASN A 107 9.56 4.51 -1.68
C ASN A 107 9.12 4.72 -0.22
N LEU A 108 10.10 4.83 0.68
CA LEU A 108 9.84 4.91 2.12
C LEU A 108 9.00 6.16 2.52
N PRO A 109 9.30 7.39 2.04
CA PRO A 109 8.47 8.55 2.37
C PRO A 109 7.02 8.42 1.90
N THR A 110 6.78 7.97 0.66
CA THR A 110 5.43 7.77 0.11
C THR A 110 4.65 6.75 0.93
N PHE A 111 5.29 5.64 1.32
CA PHE A 111 4.66 4.62 2.15
C PHE A 111 4.24 5.19 3.52
N ILE A 112 5.13 5.93 4.18
CA ILE A 112 4.84 6.55 5.48
C ILE A 112 3.67 7.54 5.36
N GLU A 113 3.68 8.40 4.34
CA GLU A 113 2.61 9.37 4.12
C GLU A 113 1.25 8.68 3.91
N CYS A 114 1.21 7.61 3.11
CA CYS A 114 0.01 6.78 2.94
C CYS A 114 -0.44 6.16 4.27
N TYR A 115 0.50 5.59 5.03
CA TYR A 115 0.19 4.91 6.29
C TYR A 115 -0.37 5.86 7.35
N MET A 116 0.18 7.07 7.45
CA MET A 116 -0.30 8.09 8.39
C MET A 116 -1.72 8.58 8.08
N ASN A 117 -2.16 8.44 6.83
CA ASN A 117 -3.48 8.88 6.37
C ASN A 117 -4.49 7.73 6.18
N LYS A 118 -4.09 6.46 6.39
CA LYS A 118 -4.87 5.27 6.02
C LYS A 118 -6.21 5.12 6.74
N ASP A 119 -6.32 5.68 7.95
CA ASP A 119 -7.53 5.61 8.80
C ASP A 119 -8.40 6.89 8.68
N ILE A 120 -7.99 7.84 7.83
CA ILE A 120 -8.63 9.16 7.67
C ILE A 120 -9.19 9.33 6.25
N LEU A 121 -8.46 8.83 5.25
CA LEU A 121 -8.80 8.99 3.84
C LEU A 121 -9.46 7.71 3.29
N THR A 122 -10.45 7.91 2.40
CA THR A 122 -10.93 6.85 1.52
C THR A 122 -9.90 6.55 0.43
N LEU A 123 -10.02 5.42 -0.25
CA LEU A 123 -9.10 5.04 -1.34
C LEU A 123 -9.01 6.11 -2.44
N ASP A 124 -10.14 6.70 -2.82
CA ASP A 124 -10.16 7.79 -3.81
C ASP A 124 -9.41 9.04 -3.35
N LYS A 125 -9.56 9.42 -2.09
CA LYS A 125 -8.82 10.56 -1.51
C LYS A 125 -7.35 10.25 -1.35
N MET A 126 -7.00 9.01 -1.01
CA MET A 126 -5.62 8.55 -0.95
C MET A 126 -4.94 8.63 -2.32
N LYS A 127 -5.59 8.15 -3.39
CA LYS A 127 -5.08 8.27 -4.78
C LYS A 127 -4.76 9.72 -5.14
N LYS A 128 -5.69 10.65 -4.84
CA LYS A 128 -5.49 12.08 -5.10
C LYS A 128 -4.31 12.63 -4.30
N HIS A 129 -4.23 12.31 -3.00
CA HIS A 129 -3.16 12.74 -2.12
C HIS A 129 -1.78 12.30 -2.63
N ILE A 130 -1.65 11.04 -3.04
CA ILE A 130 -0.42 10.50 -3.63
C ILE A 130 -0.03 11.29 -4.89
N LEU A 131 -0.97 11.52 -5.81
CA LEU A 131 -0.69 12.22 -7.07
C LEU A 131 -0.22 13.68 -6.85
N GLU A 132 -0.67 14.32 -5.77
CA GLU A 132 -0.28 15.69 -5.42
C GLU A 132 1.10 15.75 -4.76
N ASN A 133 1.49 14.74 -3.96
CA ASN A 133 2.66 14.80 -3.08
C ASN A 133 3.82 13.88 -3.47
N ALA A 134 3.61 12.84 -4.29
CA ALA A 134 4.64 11.84 -4.59
C ALA A 134 5.93 12.44 -5.16
N SER A 135 5.85 13.52 -5.95
CA SER A 135 7.02 14.20 -6.51
C SER A 135 7.93 14.83 -5.46
N GLN A 136 7.42 15.13 -4.26
CA GLN A 136 8.19 15.70 -3.15
C GLN A 136 8.98 14.64 -2.37
N THR A 137 8.75 13.35 -2.66
CA THR A 137 9.38 12.23 -1.94
C THR A 137 10.77 11.86 -2.47
N ILE A 138 11.18 12.48 -3.58
CA ILE A 138 12.47 12.27 -4.24
C ILE A 138 13.04 13.66 -4.52
N GLY A 139 14.30 13.87 -4.17
CA GLY A 139 14.99 15.14 -4.40
C GLY A 139 16.49 15.01 -4.21
N ILE A 140 17.19 16.06 -4.61
CA ILE A 140 18.62 16.25 -4.33
C ILE A 140 18.70 17.35 -3.26
N SER A 141 19.51 17.12 -2.23
CA SER A 141 19.69 18.09 -1.16
C SER A 141 20.67 19.19 -1.61
N ASP A 142 20.29 20.44 -1.41
CA ASP A 142 21.18 21.61 -1.50
C ASP A 142 21.81 21.97 -0.14
N LEU A 143 21.69 21.09 0.87
CA LEU A 143 22.30 21.25 2.20
C LEU A 143 23.83 21.06 2.15
#